data_AF-A0A2E2KMX7-F1
#
_entry.id   AF-A0A2E2KMX7-F1
#
_cell.length_a   1.000
_cell.length_b   1.000
_cell.length_c   1.000
_cell.angle_alpha   90.00
_cell.angle_beta   90.00
_cell.angle_gamma   90.00
#
_symmetry.space_group_name_H-M   'P 1'
#
loop_
_entity.id
_entity.type
_entity.pdbx_description
1 polymer ?
#
loop_
_entity_poly.entity_id
_entity_poly.type
_entity_poly.pdbx_seq_one_letter_code
_entity_poly.pdbx_strand_id
1 'polypeptide(L)' 'MQLQKWSTVNRRLFATGSGPSRKEWMQLITERAINGRIIGDMVFIDIDQLAANTVLSEKKQDDMPDLLS' A
#
# COMPACT_ATOMS: atom_id res chain seq x y z
N MET A 1 -7.96 -12.79 7.06
CA MET A 1 -6.50 -12.99 6.97
C MET A 1 -6.17 -13.76 5.72
N GLN A 2 -6.01 -13.06 4.61
CA GLN A 2 -5.61 -13.62 3.33
C GLN A 2 -4.15 -13.23 3.05
N LEU A 3 -3.23 -14.13 3.39
CA LEU A 3 -1.80 -13.92 3.19
C LEU A 3 -1.41 -14.11 1.73
N GLN A 4 -0.83 -13.07 1.12
CA GLN A 4 -0.26 -13.14 -0.23
C GLN A 4 1.20 -12.72 -0.24
N LYS A 5 1.97 -13.26 -1.19
CA LYS A 5 3.37 -12.84 -1.38
C LYS A 5 3.44 -11.35 -1.69
N TRP A 6 4.44 -10.67 -1.10
CA TRP A 6 4.64 -9.22 -1.28
C TRP A 6 4.69 -8.78 -2.75
N SER A 7 5.30 -9.58 -3.62
CA SER A 7 5.39 -9.28 -5.06
C SER A 7 4.02 -9.31 -5.75
N THR A 8 3.13 -10.22 -5.34
CA THR A 8 1.75 -10.28 -5.84
C THR A 8 0.94 -9.09 -5.35
N VAL A 9 1.13 -8.69 -4.09
CA VAL A 9 0.46 -7.52 -3.49
C VAL A 9 0.89 -6.24 -4.21
N ASN A 10 2.19 -6.05 -4.41
CA ASN A 10 2.72 -4.91 -5.15
C ASN A 10 2.12 -4.82 -6.55
N ARG A 11 2.04 -5.94 -7.28
CA ARG A 11 1.47 -5.96 -8.63
C ARG A 11 -0.03 -5.63 -8.65
N ARG A 12 -0.78 -5.93 -7.58
CA ARG A 12 -2.23 -5.73 -7.52
C ARG A 12 -2.63 -4.36 -7.02
N LEU A 13 -1.93 -3.84 -6.01
CA LEU A 13 -2.34 -2.64 -5.27
C LEU A 13 -1.49 -1.41 -5.60
N PHE A 14 -0.32 -1.60 -6.21
CA PHE A 14 0.60 -0.50 -6.52
C PHE A 14 0.86 -0.45 -8.02
N ALA A 15 1.15 0.75 -8.53
CA ALA A 15 1.65 0.90 -9.89
C ALA A 15 3.06 0.27 -10.01
N THR A 16 3.44 -0.15 -11.21
CA THR A 16 4.74 -0.77 -11.47
C THR A 16 5.89 0.09 -10.94
N GLY A 17 6.71 -0.47 -10.04
CA GLY A 17 7.87 0.21 -9.44
C GLY A 17 7.56 1.16 -8.28
N SER A 18 6.28 1.39 -7.96
CA SER A 18 5.87 2.29 -6.86
C SER A 18 5.57 1.58 -5.54
N GLY A 19 5.56 0.24 -5.54
CA GLY A 19 5.31 -0.56 -4.34
C GLY A 19 6.55 -0.72 -3.47
N PRO A 20 6.38 -0.95 -2.15
CA PRO A 20 7.51 -1.13 -1.24
C PRO A 20 8.37 -2.33 -1.63
N SER A 21 9.68 -2.23 -1.43
CA SER A 21 10.62 -3.33 -1.60
C SER A 21 10.38 -4.45 -0.59
N ARG A 22 10.93 -5.64 -0.86
CA ARG A 22 10.89 -6.77 0.09
C ARG A 22 11.40 -6.40 1.48
N LYS A 23 12.48 -5.60 1.54
CA LYS A 23 13.12 -5.19 2.80
C LYS A 23 12.21 -4.24 3.59
N GLU A 24 11.58 -3.29 2.92
CA GLU A 24 10.62 -2.38 3.55
C GLU A 24 9.39 -3.15 4.06
N TRP A 25 8.85 -4.09 3.29
CA TRP A 25 7.77 -4.95 3.77
C TRP A 25 8.15 -5.76 5.01
N MET A 26 9.37 -6.30 5.04
CA MET A 26 9.89 -7.04 6.18
C MET A 26 10.00 -6.14 7.42
N GLN A 27 10.48 -4.91 7.23
CA GLN A 27 10.57 -3.91 8.29
C GLN A 27 9.18 -3.54 8.83
N LEU A 28 8.21 -3.26 7.96
CA LEU A 28 6.83 -2.92 8.35
C LEU A 28 6.14 -4.03 9.15
N ILE A 29 6.37 -5.30 8.80
CA ILE A 29 5.86 -6.45 9.58
C ILE A 29 6.55 -6.53 10.93
N THR A 30 7.87 -6.31 10.97
CA THR A 30 8.67 -6.38 12.21
C THR A 30 8.29 -5.27 13.18
N GLU A 31 8.05 -4.06 12.66
CA GLU A 31 7.56 -2.90 13.42
C GLU A 31 6.07 -3.02 13.80
N ARG A 32 5.39 -4.11 13.39
CA ARG A 32 3.95 -4.35 13.58
C ARG A 32 3.06 -3.24 12.98
N ALA A 33 3.56 -2.50 12.00
CA ALA A 33 2.79 -1.50 11.27
C ALA A 33 1.72 -2.15 10.35
N ILE A 34 2.01 -3.36 9.87
CA ILE A 34 1.10 -4.16 9.05
C ILE A 34 1.07 -5.60 9.55
N ASN A 35 -0.06 -6.28 9.30
CA ASN A 35 -0.19 -7.71 9.53
C ASN A 35 0.43 -8.48 8.36
N GLY A 36 1.36 -9.36 8.70
CA GLY A 36 2.03 -10.22 7.73
C GLY A 36 2.80 -11.33 8.42
N ARG A 37 3.38 -12.22 7.62
CA ARG A 37 4.24 -13.29 8.11
C ARG A 37 5.52 -13.34 7.28
N ILE A 38 6.62 -13.54 7.99
CA ILE A 38 7.94 -13.81 7.42
C ILE A 38 8.21 -15.30 7.63
N ILE A 39 8.37 -16.07 6.56
CA ILE A 39 8.65 -17.51 6.60
C ILE A 39 9.97 -17.74 5.87
N GLY A 40 11.07 -17.84 6.62
CA GLY A 40 12.41 -17.82 6.05
C GLY A 40 12.64 -16.54 5.25
N ASP A 41 12.98 -16.69 3.97
CA ASP A 41 13.13 -15.56 3.05
C ASP A 41 11.81 -15.08 2.41
N MET A 42 10.70 -15.74 2.65
CA MET A 42 9.43 -15.37 2.03
C MET A 42 8.66 -14.38 2.89
N VAL A 43 8.23 -13.27 2.28
CA VAL A 43 7.42 -12.22 2.91
C VAL A 43 5.98 -12.33 2.41
N PHE A 44 5.06 -12.52 3.35
CA PHE A 44 3.62 -12.60 3.10
C PHE A 44 2.92 -11.46 3.84
N ILE A 45 1.96 -10.83 3.16
CA ILE A 45 1.22 -9.67 3.65
C ILE A 45 -0.26 -10.04 3.70
N ASP A 46 -0.97 -9.65 4.75
CA ASP A 46 -2.42 -9.79 4.82
C ASP A 46 -3.08 -8.72 3.96
N ILE A 47 -3.69 -9.13 2.85
CA ILE A 47 -4.28 -8.18 1.91
C ILE A 47 -5.58 -7.57 2.42
N ASP A 48 -6.29 -8.28 3.31
CA ASP A 48 -7.59 -7.84 3.81
C ASP A 48 -7.44 -6.51 4.56
N GLN A 49 -6.32 -6.32 5.27
CA GLN A 49 -5.99 -5.08 5.97
C GLN A 49 -5.68 -3.93 5.00
N LEU A 50 -5.02 -4.21 3.88
CA LEU A 50 -4.64 -3.19 2.90
C LEU A 50 -5.85 -2.73 2.07
N ALA A 51 -6.73 -3.66 1.68
CA ALA A 51 -7.93 -3.37 0.91
C ALA A 51 -8.97 -2.55 1.71
N ALA A 52 -8.94 -2.64 3.04
CA ALA A 52 -9.87 -1.91 3.91
C ALA A 52 -9.56 -0.40 4.00
N ASN A 53 -8.32 0.02 3.78
CA ASN A 53 -7.88 1.41 3.94
C ASN A 53 -7.75 2.11 2.58
N THR A 54 -8.89 2.56 2.04
CA THR A 54 -8.88 3.47 0.88
C THR A 54 -8.84 4.90 1.37
N VAL A 55 -7.68 5.56 1.27
CA VAL A 55 -7.58 7.01 1.48
C VAL A 55 -7.93 7.68 0.16
N LEU A 56 -9.16 8.21 0.07
CA LEU A 56 -9.56 9.08 -1.04
C LEU A 56 -8.96 10.47 -0.77
N SER A 57 -7.85 10.79 -1.44
CA SER A 57 -7.34 12.16 -1.43
C SER A 57 -8.34 13.05 -2.15
N GLU A 58 -9.06 13.90 -1.42
CA GLU A 58 -9.75 15.04 -2.02
C GLU A 58 -8.70 15.86 -2.76
N LYS A 59 -8.76 15.86 -4.10
CA LYS A 59 -8.03 16.86 -4.89
C LYS A 59 -8.48 18.21 -4.36
N LYS A 60 -7.58 18.99 -3.76
CA LYS A 60 -7.80 20.42 -3.60
C LYS A 60 -8.11 20.99 -4.98
N GLN A 61 -9.36 21.42 -5.15
CA GLN A 61 -9.83 22.11 -6.34
C GLN A 61 -9.33 23.56 -6.26
N ASP A 62 -8.01 23.75 -6.44
CA ASP A 62 -7.41 25.05 -6.74
C ASP A 62 -7.45 25.21 -8.26
N ASP A 63 -8.55 25.79 -8.77
CA ASP A 63 -8.61 26.60 -9.99
C ASP A 63 -10.08 26.84 -10.35
N MET A 64 -10.71 27.79 -9.64
CA MET A 64 -11.84 28.52 -10.20
C MET A 64 -11.28 29.89 -10.61
N PRO A 65 -10.96 30.12 -11.90
CA PRO A 65 -10.59 31.45 -12.34
C PRO A 65 -11.79 32.37 -12.13
N ASP A 66 -11.55 33.46 -11.40
CA ASP A 66 -12.54 34.47 -11.08
C ASP A 66 -13.04 35.12 -12.38
N LEU A 67 -14.20 34.68 -12.87
CA LEU A 67 -14.83 35.16 -14.10
C LEU A 67 -15.76 36.36 -13.79
N LEU A 68 -15.25 37.38 -13.12
CA LEU A 68 -15.89 38.69 -13.00
C LEU A 68 -14.81 39.79 -12.93
N SER A 69 -14.30 40.20 -14.09
CA SER A 69 -13.66 41.49 -14.32
C SER A 69 -14.16 42.08 -15.63
#